data_AF-A0A5A7S8A2-F1
#
_entry.id   AF-A0A5A7S8A2-F1
#
_cell.length_a   1.000
_cell.length_b   1.000
_cell.length_c   1.000
_cell.angle_alpha   90.00
_cell.angle_beta   90.00
_cell.angle_gamma   90.00
#
_symmetry.space_group_name_H-M   'P 1'
#
loop_
_entity.id
_entity.type
_entity.pdbx_description
1 polymer ?
#
loop_
_entity_poly.entity_id
_entity_poly.type
_entity_poly.pdbx_seq_one_letter_code
_entity_poly.pdbx_strand_id
1 'polypeptide(L)'
;MIRLLGIPVFLYLLIATDAVWWAFGLLVTIGATDWLDGKLARLMDQTSKLGAILDPLIDRLYLLSALVGFVIIGIIPWWVAVILIARDGILTLTMFVYRRRGLPPPDVIYLGKAATFALMSAFPWILAGHADWPGDTAAGAFGYAFLVWGTAVYVWTGGLYVWKAMAVARTFPVVDRANTGHSAVSP
;
A
#
# COMPACT_ATOMS: atom_id res chain seq x y z
N MET A 1 11.17 6.36 -11.55
CA MET A 1 11.46 5.51 -12.74
C MET A 1 12.37 4.34 -12.42
N ILE A 2 13.53 4.54 -11.78
CA ILE A 2 14.45 3.46 -11.42
C ILE A 2 13.77 2.36 -10.58
N ARG A 3 12.83 2.73 -9.68
CA ARG A 3 12.07 1.77 -8.87
C ARG A 3 11.28 0.74 -9.70
N LEU A 4 10.75 1.14 -10.86
CA LEU A 4 9.98 0.25 -11.73
C LEU A 4 10.86 -0.87 -12.30
N LEU A 5 12.11 -0.56 -12.64
CA LEU A 5 13.11 -1.56 -13.06
C LEU A 5 13.61 -2.41 -11.88
N GLY A 6 13.58 -1.86 -10.67
CA GLY A 6 13.94 -2.57 -9.45
C GLY A 6 12.99 -3.72 -9.11
N ILE A 7 11.71 -3.63 -9.47
CA ILE A 7 10.71 -4.68 -9.23
C ILE A 7 11.09 -6.04 -9.85
N PRO A 8 11.30 -6.16 -11.17
CA PRO A 8 11.65 -7.44 -11.79
C PRO A 8 13.02 -7.94 -11.31
N VAL A 9 13.98 -7.04 -11.05
CA VAL A 9 15.30 -7.42 -10.52
C VAL A 9 15.17 -7.99 -9.11
N PHE A 10 14.36 -7.36 -8.25
CA PHE A 10 14.07 -7.86 -6.90
C PHE A 10 13.43 -9.26 -6.95
N LEU A 11 12.40 -9.43 -7.78
CA LEU A 11 11.73 -10.73 -7.91
C LEU A 11 12.66 -11.81 -8.46
N TYR A 12 13.51 -11.47 -9.44
CA TYR A 12 14.50 -12.38 -9.97
C TYR A 12 15.52 -12.80 -8.90
N LEU A 13 16.07 -11.84 -8.16
CA LEU A 13 17.03 -12.12 -7.09
C LEU A 13 16.44 -13.02 -6.00
N LEU A 14 15.19 -12.72 -5.61
CA LEU A 14 14.50 -13.44 -4.55
C LEU A 14 14.05 -14.85 -4.96
N ILE A 15 13.45 -15.00 -6.15
CA ILE A 15 12.78 -16.25 -6.54
C ILE A 15 13.72 -17.16 -7.35
N ALA A 16 14.51 -16.60 -8.28
CA ALA A 16 15.27 -17.40 -9.23
C ALA A 16 16.68 -17.75 -8.73
N THR A 17 17.30 -16.86 -7.96
CA THR A 17 18.70 -17.03 -7.52
C THR A 17 18.86 -17.26 -6.01
N ASP A 18 17.78 -17.14 -5.23
CA ASP A 18 17.81 -17.21 -3.76
C ASP A 18 18.86 -16.27 -3.13
N ALA A 19 19.13 -15.15 -3.80
CA ALA A 19 20.20 -14.22 -3.46
C ALA A 19 19.69 -13.22 -2.42
N VAL A 20 19.30 -13.73 -1.26
CA VAL A 20 18.56 -12.99 -0.22
C VAL A 20 19.26 -11.69 0.20
N TRP A 21 20.58 -11.70 0.34
CA TRP A 21 21.34 -10.50 0.72
C TRP A 21 21.30 -9.40 -0.35
N TRP A 22 21.35 -9.78 -1.62
CA TRP A 22 21.22 -8.83 -2.74
C TRP A 22 19.78 -8.32 -2.88
N ALA A 23 18.80 -9.20 -2.69
CA ALA A 23 17.40 -8.82 -2.67
C ALA A 23 17.12 -7.83 -1.52
N PHE A 24 17.69 -8.06 -0.33
CA PHE A 24 17.60 -7.15 0.81
C PHE A 24 18.23 -5.80 0.52
N GLY A 25 19.47 -5.78 0.01
CA GLY A 25 20.17 -4.54 -0.33
C GLY A 25 19.37 -3.72 -1.34
N LEU A 26 18.91 -4.36 -2.42
CA LEU A 26 18.06 -3.70 -3.41
C LEU A 26 16.76 -3.20 -2.80
N LEU A 27 16.15 -4.00 -1.92
CA LEU A 27 14.87 -3.67 -1.29
C LEU A 27 14.97 -2.37 -0.48
N VAL A 28 16.02 -2.29 0.34
CA VAL A 28 16.34 -1.15 1.20
C VAL A 28 16.78 0.06 0.39
N THR A 29 17.66 -0.11 -0.60
CA THR A 29 18.16 1.01 -1.41
C THR A 29 17.01 1.70 -2.15
N ILE A 30 16.13 0.94 -2.81
CA ILE A 30 14.98 1.51 -3.52
C ILE A 30 14.04 2.25 -2.56
N GLY A 31 13.75 1.66 -1.40
CA GLY A 31 12.89 2.30 -0.40
C GLY A 31 13.50 3.58 0.20
N ALA A 32 14.81 3.56 0.45
CA ALA A 32 15.53 4.72 0.99
C ALA A 32 15.61 5.87 -0.02
N THR A 33 15.86 5.57 -1.30
CA THR A 33 15.88 6.58 -2.36
C THR A 33 14.52 7.26 -2.50
N ASP A 34 13.42 6.51 -2.46
CA ASP A 34 12.08 7.09 -2.55
C ASP A 34 11.77 8.04 -1.39
N TRP A 35 12.11 7.64 -0.16
CA TRP A 35 11.93 8.49 1.01
C TRP A 35 12.75 9.78 0.91
N LEU A 36 13.98 9.69 0.40
CA LEU A 36 14.86 10.84 0.21
C LEU A 36 14.33 11.79 -0.88
N ASP A 37 13.95 11.25 -2.05
CA ASP A 37 13.39 12.01 -3.16
C ASP A 37 12.07 12.69 -2.76
N GLY A 38 11.20 11.97 -2.04
CA GLY A 38 9.94 12.52 -1.53
C GLY A 38 10.13 13.64 -0.52
N LYS A 39 11.20 13.58 0.31
CA LYS A 39 11.55 14.65 1.24
C LYS A 39 12.10 15.87 0.50
N LEU A 40 13.01 15.67 -0.46
CA LEU A 40 13.61 16.73 -1.26
C LEU A 40 12.57 17.44 -2.13
N ALA A 41 11.67 16.71 -2.78
CA ALA A 41 10.61 17.28 -3.61
C ALA A 41 9.66 18.19 -2.81
N ARG A 42 9.36 17.84 -1.54
CA ARG A 42 8.56 18.69 -0.64
C ARG A 42 9.29 19.96 -0.19
N LEU A 43 10.61 19.89 -0.08
CA LEU A 43 11.45 21.04 0.27
C LEU A 43 11.60 22.02 -0.91
N MET A 44 11.55 21.52 -2.14
CA MET A 44 11.76 22.31 -3.36
C MET A 44 10.47 22.78 -4.04
N ASP A 45 9.30 22.40 -3.53
CA ASP A 45 7.97 22.67 -4.11
C ASP A 45 7.83 22.28 -5.61
N GLN A 46 8.69 21.37 -6.08
CA GLN A 46 8.74 20.93 -7.47
C GLN A 46 8.04 19.57 -7.62
N THR A 47 6.71 19.57 -7.56
CA THR A 47 5.92 18.36 -7.82
C THR A 47 5.28 18.41 -9.20
N SER A 48 5.68 17.49 -10.08
CA SER A 48 5.02 17.28 -11.37
C SER A 48 3.67 16.59 -11.18
N LYS A 49 2.61 17.04 -11.86
CA LYS A 49 1.27 16.41 -11.81
C LYS A 49 1.29 14.93 -12.18
N LEU A 50 2.14 14.54 -13.14
CA LEU A 50 2.32 13.15 -13.56
C LEU A 50 3.08 12.33 -12.50
N GLY A 51 4.16 12.90 -11.94
CA GLY A 51 4.93 12.26 -10.87
C GLY A 51 4.08 12.01 -9.62
N ALA A 52 3.27 13.01 -9.22
CA ALA A 52 2.41 12.92 -8.05
C ALA A 52 1.38 11.77 -8.09
N ILE A 53 1.00 11.31 -9.29
CA ILE A 53 0.10 10.15 -9.48
C ILE A 53 0.90 8.86 -9.63
N LEU A 54 2.02 8.91 -10.34
CA LEU A 54 2.81 7.73 -10.69
C LEU A 54 3.64 7.20 -9.52
N ASP A 55 4.11 8.09 -8.63
CA ASP A 55 4.93 7.70 -7.48
C ASP A 55 4.17 6.77 -6.51
N PRO A 56 2.95 7.12 -6.03
CA PRO A 56 2.14 6.22 -5.20
C PRO A 56 1.77 4.90 -5.89
N LEU A 57 1.60 4.92 -7.21
CA LEU A 57 1.30 3.71 -7.98
C LEU A 57 2.49 2.75 -7.99
N ILE A 58 3.69 3.27 -8.28
CA ILE A 58 4.90 2.45 -8.30
C ILE A 58 5.24 1.94 -6.88
N ASP A 59 4.98 2.72 -5.83
CA ASP A 59 5.16 2.25 -4.44
C ASP A 59 4.26 1.07 -4.13
N ARG A 60 3.01 1.15 -4.59
CA ARG A 60 2.05 0.07 -4.43
C ARG A 60 2.48 -1.18 -5.17
N LEU A 61 2.91 -1.04 -6.43
CA LEU A 61 3.38 -2.16 -7.23
C LEU A 61 4.61 -2.82 -6.59
N TYR A 62 5.52 -2.02 -6.05
CA TYR A 62 6.69 -2.51 -5.36
C TYR A 62 6.35 -3.29 -4.10
N LEU A 63 5.47 -2.75 -3.25
CA LEU A 63 4.99 -3.42 -2.03
C LEU A 63 4.27 -4.73 -2.37
N LEU A 64 3.40 -4.72 -3.38
CA LEU A 64 2.71 -5.92 -3.84
C LEU A 64 3.66 -6.96 -4.43
N SER A 65 4.68 -6.52 -5.18
CA SER A 65 5.69 -7.42 -5.74
C SER A 65 6.51 -8.08 -4.65
N ALA A 66 6.96 -7.32 -3.64
CA ALA A 66 7.66 -7.88 -2.47
C ALA A 66 6.81 -8.93 -1.75
N LEU A 67 5.54 -8.60 -1.50
CA LEU A 67 4.58 -9.49 -0.87
C LEU A 67 4.35 -10.78 -1.67
N VAL A 68 4.15 -10.68 -2.99
CA VAL A 68 3.99 -11.84 -3.88
C VAL A 68 5.26 -12.69 -3.90
N GLY A 69 6.43 -12.06 -3.98
CA GLY A 69 7.72 -12.75 -3.90
C GLY A 69 7.83 -13.58 -2.63
N PHE A 70 7.53 -13.00 -1.46
CA PHE A 70 7.57 -13.71 -0.18
C PHE A 70 6.55 -14.84 -0.06
N VAL A 71 5.37 -14.71 -0.69
CA VAL A 71 4.39 -15.80 -0.74
C VAL A 71 4.90 -16.96 -1.59
N ILE A 72 5.53 -16.68 -2.74
CA ILE A 72 6.07 -17.70 -3.65
C ILE A 72 7.16 -18.53 -2.98
N ILE A 73 8.07 -17.89 -2.25
CA ILE A 73 9.14 -18.58 -1.52
C ILE A 73 8.72 -19.11 -0.15
N GLY A 74 7.45 -18.95 0.23
CA GLY A 74 6.88 -19.53 1.46
C GLY A 74 7.19 -18.80 2.76
N ILE A 75 7.81 -17.62 2.73
CA ILE A 75 8.10 -16.81 3.93
C ILE A 75 6.82 -16.20 4.52
N ILE A 76 5.93 -15.70 3.66
CA ILE A 76 4.65 -15.10 4.09
C ILE A 76 3.49 -15.99 3.64
N PRO A 77 2.52 -16.30 4.52
CA PRO A 77 1.33 -17.04 4.11
C PRO A 77 0.48 -16.28 3.08
N TRP A 78 -0.01 -16.97 2.06
CA TRP A 78 -0.80 -16.37 0.97
C TRP A 78 -2.04 -15.60 1.45
N TRP A 79 -2.64 -16.00 2.58
CA TRP A 79 -3.82 -15.32 3.14
C TRP A 79 -3.50 -13.89 3.61
N VAL A 80 -2.26 -13.62 4.03
CA VAL A 80 -1.81 -12.25 4.37
C VAL A 80 -1.87 -11.38 3.12
N ALA A 81 -1.39 -11.89 1.98
CA ALA A 81 -1.44 -11.17 0.72
C ALA A 81 -2.87 -10.84 0.29
N VAL A 82 -3.79 -11.79 0.45
CA VAL A 82 -5.21 -11.58 0.18
C VAL A 82 -5.80 -10.49 1.07
N ILE A 83 -5.48 -10.46 2.36
CA ILE A 83 -5.96 -9.41 3.28
C ILE A 83 -5.48 -8.03 2.84
N LEU A 84 -4.19 -7.89 2.49
CA LEU A 84 -3.60 -6.62 2.07
C LEU A 84 -4.27 -6.10 0.79
N ILE A 85 -4.42 -6.97 -0.22
CA ILE A 85 -5.08 -6.63 -1.49
C ILE A 85 -6.57 -6.32 -1.27
N ALA A 86 -7.27 -7.11 -0.46
CA ALA A 86 -8.69 -6.94 -0.20
C ALA A 86 -8.98 -5.59 0.47
N ARG A 87 -8.16 -5.16 1.43
CA ARG A 87 -8.30 -3.86 2.08
C ARG A 87 -8.15 -2.71 1.09
N ASP A 88 -7.23 -2.83 0.14
CA ASP A 88 -7.07 -1.82 -0.90
C ASP A 88 -8.32 -1.72 -1.78
N GLY A 89 -8.91 -2.87 -2.13
CA GLY A 89 -10.22 -2.93 -2.78
C GLY A 89 -11.33 -2.29 -1.95
N ILE A 90 -11.37 -2.53 -0.64
CA ILE A 90 -12.32 -1.92 0.30
C ILE A 90 -12.20 -0.39 0.27
N LEU A 91 -10.98 0.14 0.29
CA LEU A 91 -10.76 1.58 0.29
C LEU A 91 -11.23 2.21 -1.03
N THR A 92 -10.89 1.59 -2.16
CA THR A 92 -11.36 2.02 -3.50
C THR A 92 -12.89 1.96 -3.60
N LEU A 93 -13.51 0.88 -3.11
CA LEU A 93 -14.96 0.74 -3.10
C LEU A 93 -15.63 1.80 -2.21
N THR A 94 -15.06 2.07 -1.03
CA THR A 94 -15.56 3.13 -0.14
C THR A 94 -15.51 4.48 -0.83
N MET A 95 -14.39 4.85 -1.46
CA MET A 95 -14.28 6.09 -2.24
C MET A 95 -15.32 6.16 -3.37
N PHE A 96 -15.55 5.04 -4.06
CA PHE A 96 -16.56 4.96 -5.11
C PHE A 96 -17.99 5.17 -4.59
N VAL A 97 -18.33 4.59 -3.44
CA VAL A 97 -19.63 4.74 -2.76
C VAL A 97 -19.92 6.19 -2.42
N TYR A 98 -18.94 6.91 -1.87
CA TYR A 98 -19.05 8.33 -1.53
C TYR A 98 -19.19 9.20 -2.80
N ARG A 99 -18.36 8.93 -3.82
CA ARG A 99 -18.39 9.68 -5.09
C ARG A 99 -19.73 9.56 -5.82
N ARG A 100 -20.36 8.38 -5.81
CA ARG A 100 -21.70 8.19 -6.40
C ARG A 100 -22.81 8.94 -5.67
N ARG A 101 -22.56 9.40 -4.44
CA ARG A 101 -23.51 10.13 -3.59
C ARG A 101 -23.18 11.62 -3.46
N GLY A 102 -22.21 12.12 -4.24
CA GLY A 102 -21.81 13.53 -4.20
C GLY A 102 -21.14 13.96 -2.89
N LEU A 103 -20.71 13.00 -2.06
CA LEU A 103 -20.07 13.27 -0.78
C LEU A 103 -18.55 13.42 -0.94
N PRO A 104 -17.90 14.26 -0.12
CA PRO A 104 -16.44 14.33 -0.08
C PRO A 104 -15.84 12.99 0.38
N PRO A 105 -14.58 12.68 0.03
CA PRO A 105 -13.94 11.43 0.45
C PRO A 105 -13.96 11.25 1.98
N PRO A 106 -14.04 10.01 2.49
CA PRO A 106 -14.02 9.76 3.92
C PRO A 106 -12.69 10.20 4.54
N ASP A 107 -12.74 10.68 5.79
CA ASP A 107 -11.54 11.02 6.54
C ASP A 107 -10.55 9.87 6.61
N VAL A 108 -9.28 10.20 6.37
CA VAL A 108 -8.19 9.22 6.38
C VAL A 108 -7.91 8.82 7.81
N ILE A 109 -8.07 7.53 8.12
CA ILE A 109 -7.78 6.99 9.43
C ILE A 109 -6.26 6.92 9.59
N TYR A 110 -5.68 7.74 10.47
CA TYR A 110 -4.23 7.76 10.74
C TYR A 110 -3.69 6.38 11.13
N LEU A 111 -4.50 5.58 11.83
CA LEU A 111 -4.18 4.20 12.17
C LEU A 111 -3.91 3.32 10.93
N GLY A 112 -4.60 3.56 9.81
CA GLY A 112 -4.35 2.88 8.55
C GLY A 112 -3.03 3.29 7.89
N LYS A 113 -2.58 4.54 8.09
CA LYS A 113 -1.24 4.98 7.67
C LYS A 113 -0.17 4.26 8.49
N ALA A 114 -0.35 4.22 9.82
CA ALA A 114 0.57 3.51 10.72
C ALA A 114 0.71 2.02 10.36
N ALA A 115 -0.40 1.35 10.02
CA ALA A 115 -0.38 -0.03 9.56
C ALA A 115 0.41 -0.20 8.24
N THR A 116 0.28 0.75 7.32
CA THR A 116 1.04 0.75 6.07
C THR A 116 2.54 0.91 6.33
N PHE A 117 2.92 1.84 7.22
CA PHE A 117 4.31 2.00 7.65
C PHE A 117 4.86 0.74 8.33
N ALA A 118 4.09 0.09 9.19
CA ALA A 118 4.47 -1.16 9.82
C ALA A 118 4.74 -2.26 8.76
N LEU A 119 3.86 -2.41 7.77
CA LEU A 119 4.03 -3.40 6.69
C LEU A 119 5.22 -3.08 5.77
N MET A 120 5.44 -1.80 5.45
CA MET A 120 6.61 -1.36 4.68
C MET A 120 7.91 -1.67 5.42
N SER A 121 7.94 -1.52 6.75
CA SER A 121 9.07 -1.91 7.58
C SER A 121 9.20 -3.43 7.72
N ALA A 122 8.08 -4.16 7.77
CA ALA A 122 8.08 -5.61 7.95
C ALA A 122 8.90 -6.32 6.87
N PHE A 123 8.75 -5.90 5.61
CA PHE A 123 9.34 -6.59 4.46
C PHE A 123 10.88 -6.60 4.45
N PRO A 124 11.58 -5.45 4.61
CA PRO A 124 13.03 -5.45 4.80
C PRO A 124 13.49 -6.24 6.02
N TRP A 125 12.79 -6.13 7.15
CA TRP A 125 13.18 -6.84 8.38
C TRP A 125 13.03 -8.36 8.26
N ILE A 126 11.94 -8.82 7.64
CA ILE A 126 11.73 -10.24 7.32
C ILE A 126 12.86 -10.74 6.43
N LEU A 127 13.21 -9.99 5.38
CA LEU A 127 14.24 -10.41 4.44
C LEU A 127 15.63 -10.40 5.07
N ALA A 128 15.94 -9.40 5.91
CA ALA A 128 17.15 -9.40 6.74
C ALA A 128 17.20 -10.60 7.70
N GLY A 129 16.05 -11.09 8.15
CA GLY A 129 15.98 -12.29 8.99
C GLY A 129 16.27 -13.61 8.28
N HIS A 130 16.39 -13.60 6.95
CA HIS A 130 16.72 -14.78 6.13
C HIS A 130 18.07 -14.64 5.42
N ALA A 131 18.90 -13.70 5.86
CA ALA A 131 20.15 -13.34 5.18
C ALA A 131 21.42 -13.93 5.80
N ASP A 132 21.31 -14.89 6.72
CA ASP A 132 22.42 -15.60 7.35
C ASP A 132 23.51 -14.70 7.96
N TRP A 133 23.10 -13.64 8.66
CA TRP A 133 24.01 -12.74 9.39
C TRP A 133 23.73 -12.80 10.90
N PRO A 134 24.68 -12.37 11.77
CA PRO A 134 24.55 -12.59 13.22
C PRO A 134 23.29 -12.01 13.91
N GLY A 135 22.59 -11.08 13.27
CA GLY A 135 21.34 -10.48 13.77
C GLY A 135 20.07 -10.97 13.06
N ASP A 136 20.16 -12.02 12.25
CA ASP A 136 19.06 -12.60 11.47
C ASP A 136 17.82 -12.89 12.34
N THR A 137 18.02 -13.52 13.49
CA THR A 137 16.94 -13.97 14.38
C THR A 137 16.19 -12.78 14.96
N ALA A 138 16.92 -11.76 15.38
CA ALA A 138 16.32 -10.52 15.89
C ALA A 138 15.59 -9.77 14.77
N ALA A 139 16.21 -9.64 13.59
CA ALA A 139 15.61 -9.01 12.42
C ALA A 139 14.31 -9.70 11.99
N GLY A 140 14.32 -11.03 11.92
CA GLY A 140 13.14 -11.84 11.64
C GLY A 140 12.04 -11.63 12.68
N ALA A 141 12.37 -11.62 13.97
CA ALA A 141 11.40 -11.37 15.04
C ALA A 141 10.73 -9.99 14.90
N PHE A 142 11.50 -8.93 14.63
CA PHE A 142 10.94 -7.60 14.36
C PHE A 142 10.08 -7.60 13.10
N GLY A 143 10.54 -8.24 12.03
CA GLY A 143 9.84 -8.35 10.76
C GLY A 143 8.47 -9.00 10.91
N TYR A 144 8.41 -10.18 11.55
CA TYR A 144 7.16 -10.88 11.80
C TYR A 144 6.26 -10.14 12.80
N ALA A 145 6.82 -9.48 13.82
CA ALA A 145 6.03 -8.65 14.72
C ALA A 145 5.35 -7.50 13.97
N PHE A 146 6.08 -6.78 13.11
CA PHE A 146 5.51 -5.73 12.27
C PHE A 146 4.49 -6.29 11.28
N LEU A 147 4.71 -7.48 10.72
CA LEU A 147 3.76 -8.14 9.83
C LEU A 147 2.45 -8.45 10.55
N VAL A 148 2.51 -9.08 11.72
CA VAL A 148 1.33 -9.50 12.50
C VAL A 148 0.54 -8.28 12.97
N TRP A 149 1.21 -7.34 13.65
CA TRP A 149 0.56 -6.14 14.17
C TRP A 149 0.08 -5.23 13.04
N GLY A 150 0.90 -5.05 11.99
CA GLY A 150 0.53 -4.29 10.80
C GLY A 150 -0.71 -4.86 10.14
N THR A 151 -0.77 -6.18 9.92
CA THR A 151 -1.92 -6.88 9.32
C THR A 151 -3.16 -6.77 10.21
N ALA A 152 -3.03 -6.95 11.53
CA ALA A 152 -4.16 -6.82 12.46
C ALA A 152 -4.79 -5.42 12.40
N VAL A 153 -3.95 -4.37 12.41
CA VAL A 153 -4.41 -2.99 12.26
C VAL A 153 -4.98 -2.74 10.86
N TYR A 154 -4.42 -3.38 9.82
CA TYR A 154 -4.93 -3.33 8.46
C TYR A 154 -6.37 -3.85 8.36
N VAL A 155 -6.62 -5.04 8.94
CA VAL A 155 -7.95 -5.67 9.00
C VAL A 155 -8.92 -4.79 9.78
N TRP A 156 -8.51 -4.28 10.95
CA TRP A 156 -9.33 -3.40 11.76
C TRP A 156 -9.76 -2.15 11.00
N THR A 157 -8.81 -1.45 10.37
CA THR A 157 -9.12 -0.25 9.60
C THR A 157 -9.95 -0.55 8.35
N GLY A 158 -9.74 -1.71 7.71
CA GLY A 158 -10.59 -2.19 6.61
C GLY A 158 -12.04 -2.34 7.05
N GLY A 159 -12.30 -2.99 8.19
CA GLY A 159 -13.63 -3.11 8.78
C GLY A 159 -14.30 -1.76 9.05
N LEU A 160 -13.55 -0.80 9.59
CA LEU A 160 -14.05 0.57 9.81
C LEU A 160 -14.45 1.27 8.50
N TYR A 161 -13.69 1.09 7.42
CA TYR A 161 -14.03 1.65 6.12
C TYR A 161 -15.29 1.00 5.53
N VAL A 162 -15.43 -0.32 5.63
CA VAL A 162 -16.65 -1.03 5.21
C VAL A 162 -17.86 -0.52 5.98
N TRP A 163 -17.75 -0.37 7.30
CA TRP A 163 -18.83 0.16 8.13
C TRP A 163 -19.23 1.59 7.71
N LYS A 164 -18.25 2.49 7.50
CA LYS A 164 -18.50 3.85 6.99
C LYS A 164 -19.19 3.83 5.62
N ALA A 165 -18.73 2.98 4.70
CA ALA A 165 -19.32 2.83 3.38
C ALA A 165 -20.78 2.38 3.46
N MET A 166 -21.08 1.36 4.29
CA MET A 166 -22.44 0.86 4.49
C MET A 166 -23.36 1.89 5.14
N ALA A 167 -22.86 2.63 6.15
CA ALA A 167 -23.61 3.70 6.79
C ALA A 167 -24.00 4.77 5.77
N VAL A 168 -23.04 5.28 4.99
CA VAL A 168 -23.31 6.24 3.92
C VAL A 168 -24.25 5.67 2.85
N ALA A 169 -24.09 4.39 2.52
CA ALA A 169 -24.91 3.75 1.51
C ALA A 169 -26.40 3.66 1.89
N ARG A 170 -26.69 3.52 3.18
CA ARG A 170 -28.04 3.47 3.74
C ARG A 170 -28.66 4.85 3.97
N THR A 171 -27.84 5.86 4.32
CA THR A 171 -28.34 7.18 4.68
C THR A 171 -28.55 8.10 3.47
N PHE A 172 -27.71 7.99 2.44
CA PHE A 172 -27.75 8.91 1.31
C PHE A 172 -28.13 8.19 0.01
N PRO A 173 -29.14 8.70 -0.75
CA PRO A 173 -29.48 8.16 -2.06
C PRO A 173 -28.36 8.47 -3.08
N VAL A 174 -28.32 7.68 -4.14
CA VAL A 174 -27.39 7.89 -5.26
C VAL A 174 -27.81 9.16 -6.01
N VAL A 175 -26.84 10.01 -6.36
CA VAL A 175 -27.11 11.22 -7.14
C VAL A 175 -27.38 10.81 -8.58
N ASP A 176 -28.62 11.03 -9.04
CA ASP A 176 -29.03 10.71 -10.39
C ASP A 176 -28.62 11.84 -11.34
N ARG A 177 -27.54 11.63 -12.11
CA ARG A 177 -26.99 12.65 -13.03
C ARG A 177 -27.92 12.98 -14.22
N ALA A 178 -29.01 12.23 -14.40
CA ALA A 178 -29.98 12.47 -15.46
C ALA A 178 -30.85 13.72 -15.25
N ASN A 179 -31.04 14.20 -14.01
CA ASN A 179 -31.99 15.29 -13.71
C ASN A 179 -31.35 16.68 -13.53
N THR A 180 -30.03 16.82 -13.58
CA THR A 180 -29.35 18.13 -13.41
C THR A 180 -29.29 18.97 -14.69
N GLY A 181 -29.82 18.48 -15.82
CA GLY A 181 -29.77 19.17 -17.11
C GLY A 181 -31.01 19.99 -17.48
N HIS A 182 -32.11 19.93 -16.72
CA HIS A 182 -33.40 20.49 -17.15
C HIS A 182 -33.88 21.74 -16.39
N SER A 183 -33.15 22.25 -15.41
CA SER A 183 -33.59 23.38 -14.57
C SER A 183 -32.80 24.68 -14.76
N ALA A 184 -31.98 24.80 -15.82
CA ALA A 184 -31.18 25.99 -16.09
C ALA A 184 -31.64 26.81 -17.32
N VAL A 185 -32.83 26.53 -17.86
CA VAL A 185 -33.40 27.35 -18.94
C VAL A 185 -34.89 27.57 -18.66
N SER A 186 -35.20 28.68 -18.00
CA SER A 186 -36.48 29.35 -18.18
C SER A 186 -36.24 30.86 -18.14
N PRO A 187 -36.78 31.60 -19.13
CA PRO A 187 -36.42 32.97 -19.49
C PRO A 187 -36.89 34.05 -18.50
#